data_AF-A0A7C7PK09-F1
#
_entry.id   AF-A0A7C7PK09-F1
#
_cell.length_a   1.000
_cell.length_b   1.000
_cell.length_c   1.000
_cell.angle_alpha   90.00
_cell.angle_beta   90.00
_cell.angle_gamma   90.00
#
_symmetry.space_group_name_H-M   'P 1'
#
loop_
_entity.id
_entity.type
_entity.pdbx_description
1 polymer ?
#
loop_
_entity_poly.entity_id
_entity_poly.type
_entity_poly.pdbx_seq_one_letter_code
_entity_poly.pdbx_strand_id
1 'polypeptide(L)' 'IQAEVYAVGKEHGFANLRDWFKALYEILLGQDQGPRMGSFMALYGLQESLALIDQALEGQSLTGS' A
#
# COMPACT_ATOMS: atom_id res chain seq x y z
N ILE A 1 -3.00 10.35 -7.46
CA ILE A 1 -2.47 9.26 -6.60
C ILE A 1 -3.57 8.31 -6.14
N GLN A 2 -4.53 8.69 -5.27
CA GLN A 2 -5.56 7.73 -4.80
C GLN A 2 -6.37 7.08 -5.93
N ALA A 3 -6.75 7.84 -6.96
CA ALA A 3 -7.47 7.32 -8.12
C ALA A 3 -6.63 6.26 -8.88
N GLU A 4 -5.32 6.46 -8.98
CA GLU A 4 -4.39 5.51 -9.61
C GLU A 4 -4.28 4.23 -8.80
N VAL A 5 -4.09 4.33 -7.47
CA VAL A 5 -4.04 3.15 -6.58
C VAL A 5 -5.33 2.33 -6.67
N TYR A 6 -6.47 3.01 -6.83
CA TYR A 6 -7.77 2.37 -7.04
C TYR A 6 -7.90 1.73 -8.43
N ALA A 7 -7.36 2.37 -9.48
CA ALA A 7 -7.37 1.83 -10.84
C ALA A 7 -6.53 0.54 -10.94
N VAL A 8 -5.33 0.54 -10.35
CA VAL A 8 -4.44 -0.64 -10.29
C VAL A 8 -5.15 -1.83 -9.64
N GLY A 9 -5.80 -1.64 -8.49
CA GLY A 9 -6.54 -2.71 -7.82
C GLY A 9 -7.63 -3.33 -8.70
N LYS A 10 -8.31 -2.51 -9.52
CA LYS A 10 -9.33 -2.99 -10.47
C LYS A 10 -8.72 -3.73 -11.66
N GLU A 11 -7.61 -3.23 -12.20
CA GLU A 11 -6.92 -3.82 -13.35
C GLU A 11 -6.39 -5.23 -13.03
N HIS A 12 -5.91 -5.44 -11.80
CA HIS A 12 -5.42 -6.75 -11.34
C HIS A 12 -6.52 -7.70 -10.83
N GLY A 13 -7.80 -7.39 -11.09
CA GLY A 13 -8.89 -8.35 -10.89
C GLY A 13 -9.28 -8.60 -9.43
N PHE A 14 -8.95 -7.70 -8.51
CA PHE A 14 -9.50 -7.78 -7.15
C PHE A 14 -11.02 -7.57 -7.21
N ALA A 15 -11.78 -8.66 -7.06
CA ALA A 15 -13.25 -8.65 -7.03
C ALA A 15 -13.80 -7.77 -5.89
N ASN A 16 -13.06 -7.71 -4.78
CA ASN A 16 -13.33 -6.84 -3.66
C ASN A 16 -12.15 -5.88 -3.43
N LEU A 17 -12.35 -4.61 -3.76
CA LEU A 17 -11.32 -3.58 -3.60
C LEU A 17 -10.96 -3.31 -2.13
N ARG A 18 -11.76 -3.75 -1.16
CA ARG A 18 -11.35 -3.69 0.25
C ARG A 18 -10.16 -4.60 0.52
N ASP A 19 -10.12 -5.77 -0.10
CA ASP A 19 -9.04 -6.74 0.12
C ASP A 19 -7.74 -6.23 -0.51
N TRP A 20 -7.84 -5.52 -1.64
CA TRP A 20 -6.71 -4.79 -2.22
C TRP A 20 -6.12 -3.77 -1.25
N PHE A 21 -6.94 -2.91 -0.66
CA PHE A 21 -6.43 -1.93 0.31
C PHE A 21 -5.94 -2.57 1.60
N LYS A 22 -6.58 -3.64 2.07
CA LYS A 22 -6.12 -4.41 3.23
C LYS A 22 -4.71 -4.94 3.02
N ALA A 23 -4.47 -5.58 1.86
CA ALA A 23 -3.15 -6.09 1.51
C ALA A 23 -2.10 -4.95 1.50
N LEU A 24 -2.43 -3.78 0.95
CA LEU A 24 -1.52 -2.63 0.99
C LEU A 24 -1.21 -2.17 2.42
N TYR A 25 -2.18 -2.18 3.33
CA TYR A 25 -1.94 -1.81 4.73
C TYR A 25 -1.12 -2.88 5.47
N GLU A 26 -1.39 -4.15 5.25
CA GLU A 26 -0.66 -5.25 5.90
C GLU A 26 0.79 -5.29 5.43
N ILE A 27 1.02 -5.17 4.11
CA ILE A 27 2.35 -5.28 3.50
C ILE A 27 3.20 -4.03 3.77
N LEU A 28 2.63 -2.83 3.58
CA LEU A 28 3.41 -1.59 3.66
C LEU A 28 3.43 -0.99 5.06
N LEU A 29 2.38 -1.19 5.86
CA LEU A 29 2.22 -0.51 7.15
C LEU A 29 2.17 -1.46 8.34
N GLY A 30 2.05 -2.78 8.12
CA GLY A 30 1.89 -3.77 9.18
C GLY A 30 0.58 -3.62 9.97
N GLN A 31 -0.48 -3.11 9.33
CA GLN A 31 -1.77 -2.81 9.99
C GLN A 31 -2.95 -3.39 9.20
N ASP A 32 -4.00 -3.82 9.88
CA ASP A 32 -5.24 -4.32 9.24
C ASP A 32 -6.06 -3.23 8.53
N GLN A 33 -5.86 -1.96 8.92
CA GLN A 33 -6.59 -0.81 8.41
C GLN A 33 -5.68 0.42 8.43
N GLY A 34 -5.98 1.43 7.60
CA GLY A 34 -5.14 2.60 7.48
C GLY A 34 -5.81 3.81 6.83
N PRO A 35 -5.07 4.93 6.71
CA PRO A 35 -5.53 6.11 5.98
C PRO A 35 -5.73 5.79 4.49
N ARG A 36 -6.39 6.68 3.75
CA ARG A 36 -6.44 6.57 2.28
C ARG A 36 -5.03 6.48 1.70
N MET A 37 -4.70 5.36 1.06
CA MET A 37 -3.33 5.07 0.63
C MET A 37 -2.71 6.17 -0.24
N GLY A 38 -3.46 6.72 -1.18
CA GLY A 38 -2.96 7.79 -2.03
C GLY A 38 -2.74 9.12 -1.30
N SER A 39 -3.48 9.39 -0.21
CA SER A 39 -3.22 10.53 0.67
C SER A 39 -2.00 10.28 1.55
N PHE A 40 -1.83 9.05 2.04
CA PHE A 40 -0.64 8.64 2.78
C PHE A 40 0.62 8.84 1.93
N MET A 41 0.68 8.28 0.71
CA MET A 41 1.83 8.42 -0.19
C MET A 41 2.13 9.89 -0.53
N ALA A 42 1.09 10.72 -0.71
CA ALA A 42 1.26 12.14 -1.01
C ALA A 42 1.92 12.92 0.14
N LEU A 43 1.63 12.54 1.39
CA LEU A 43 2.19 13.18 2.59
C LEU A 43 3.53 12.58 3.01
N TYR A 44 3.69 11.27 2.82
CA TYR A 44 4.90 10.52 3.18
C TYR A 44 6.07 10.84 2.24
N GLY A 45 5.75 11.16 0.98
CA GLY A 45 6.73 11.52 -0.04
C GLY A 45 6.94 10.40 -1.05
N LEU A 46 7.28 10.78 -2.28
CA LEU A 46 7.42 9.84 -3.39
C LEU A 46 8.59 8.88 -3.17
N GLN A 47 9.76 9.40 -2.78
CA GLN A 47 10.98 8.58 -2.63
C GLN A 47 10.82 7.62 -1.45
N GLU A 48 10.23 8.11 -0.36
CA GLU A 48 9.94 7.36 0.84
C GLU A 48 8.90 6.26 0.56
N SER A 49 7.87 6.56 -0.25
CA SER A 49 6.88 5.56 -0.67
C SER A 49 7.49 4.47 -1.55
N LEU A 50 8.40 4.82 -2.46
CA LEU A 50 9.13 3.85 -3.28
C LEU A 50 10.04 2.95 -2.42
N ALA A 51 10.82 3.57 -1.52
CA ALA A 51 11.69 2.84 -0.61
C ALA A 51 10.89 1.87 0.30
N LEU A 52 9.70 2.28 0.75
CA LEU A 52 8.80 1.41 1.53
C LEU A 52 8.32 0.19 0.73
N ILE A 53 8.01 0.38 -0.55
CA ILE A 53 7.61 -0.71 -1.44
C ILE A 53 8.79 -1.66 -1.69
N ASP A 54 9.99 -1.12 -1.96
CA ASP A 54 11.20 -1.92 -2.18
C ASP A 54 11.54 -2.75 -0.94
N GLN A 55 11.47 -2.16 0.26
CA GLN A 55 11.66 -2.89 1.52
C GLN A 55 10.65 -4.04 1.68
N ALA A 56 9.38 -3.79 1.36
CA ALA A 56 8.35 -4.84 1.44
C ALA A 56 8.61 -5.97 0.42
N LEU A 57 9.08 -5.66 -0.79
CA LEU A 57 9.46 -6.66 -1.81
C LEU A 57 10.67 -7.50 -1.38
N GLU A 58 11.59 -6.92 -0.61
CA GLU A 58 12.74 -7.61 -0.03
C GLU A 58 12.39 -8.42 1.24
N GLY A 59 11.11 -8.41 1.67
CA GLY A 59 10.68 -9.05 2.90
C GLY A 59 11.12 -8.31 4.18
N GLN A 60 11.60 -7.08 4.04
CA GLN A 60 11.97 -6.17 5.13
C GLN A 60 10.78 -5.29 5.55
N SER A 61 9.58 -5.86 5.60
CA SER A 61 8.38 -5.11 6.00
C SER A 61 8.52 -4.59 7.43
N LEU A 62 7.86 -3.46 7.74
CA LEU A 62 7.78 -2.86 9.08
C LEU A 62 7.15 -3.78 10.16
N THR A 63 6.79 -5.00 9.79
CA THR A 63 6.30 -6.05 10.68
C THR A 63 7.45 -6.57 11.52
N GLY A 64 7.44 -6.25 12.81
CA GLY A 64 8.34 -6.85 13.79
C GLY A 64 8.27 -8.38 13.76
N SER A 65 9.45 -8.99 13.90
CA SER A 65 9.68 -10.44 14.04
C SER A 65 8.86 -11.09 15.15
#